data_AF-A0A1Y1MBJ8-F1
#
_entry.id   AF-A0A1Y1MBJ8-F1
#
_cell.length_a   1.000
_cell.length_b   1.000
_cell.length_c   1.000
_cell.angle_alpha   90.00
_cell.angle_beta   90.00
_cell.angle_gamma   90.00
#
_symmetry.space_group_name_H-M   'P 1'
#
loop_
_entity.id
_entity.type
_entity.pdbx_description
1 polymer ?
#
loop_
_entity_poly.entity_id
_entity_poly.type
_entity_poly.pdbx_seq_one_letter_code
_entity_poly.pdbx_strand_id
1 'polypeptide(L)'
;TPTSPAKEGLTPLNLAQNSTLQEIRRYITDPNSPYAVGSVQHWSSSCRIGKCVDVDTKVIGTQNIHVVDASILAPLTVNPQFGVMVAAEKGSERIIASMKNATKGCRERRRV
;
A
#
# COMPACT_ATOMS: atom_id res chain seq x y z
N THR A 1 -15.06 -7.38 26.76
CA THR A 1 -14.23 -6.41 27.48
C THR A 1 -14.06 -6.87 28.92
N PRO A 2 -12.86 -6.79 29.52
CA PRO A 2 -12.68 -7.05 30.95
C PRO A 2 -13.64 -6.18 31.76
N THR A 3 -14.29 -6.76 32.77
CA THR A 3 -15.34 -6.12 33.56
C THR A 3 -14.81 -5.15 34.64
N SER A 4 -13.49 -4.95 34.73
CA SER A 4 -12.87 -4.01 35.68
C SER A 4 -11.45 -3.63 35.22
N PRO A 5 -10.99 -2.40 35.50
CA PRO A 5 -9.58 -2.05 35.29
C PRO A 5 -8.67 -2.91 36.17
N ALA A 6 -7.49 -3.25 35.64
CA ALA A 6 -6.45 -3.96 36.34
C ALA A 6 -6.04 -3.22 37.61
N LYS A 7 -5.78 -3.99 38.68
CA LYS A 7 -5.35 -3.46 39.99
C LYS A 7 -4.02 -2.69 39.89
N GLU A 8 -3.16 -3.09 38.95
CA GLU A 8 -1.92 -2.41 38.58
C GLU A 8 -1.71 -2.53 37.05
N GLY A 9 -1.17 -1.48 36.40
CA GLY A 9 -0.84 -1.49 34.97
C GLY A 9 -2.00 -1.21 34.00
N LEU A 10 -1.78 -1.46 32.70
CA LEU A 10 -2.74 -1.19 31.63
C LEU A 10 -3.77 -2.31 31.50
N THR A 11 -5.05 -1.97 31.41
CA THR A 11 -6.13 -2.94 31.14
C THR A 11 -6.31 -3.11 29.64
N PRO A 12 -6.04 -4.28 29.06
CA PRO A 12 -6.25 -4.48 27.63
C PRO A 12 -7.75 -4.45 27.33
N LEU A 13 -8.14 -3.80 26.23
CA LEU A 13 -9.55 -3.62 25.88
C LEU A 13 -10.24 -4.93 25.47
N ASN A 14 -9.51 -5.79 24.76
CA ASN A 14 -10.09 -6.89 23.99
C ASN A 14 -9.67 -8.29 24.45
N LEU A 15 -8.66 -8.39 25.31
CA LEU A 15 -8.09 -9.64 25.83
C LEU A 15 -7.79 -9.51 27.32
N ALA A 16 -7.78 -10.63 28.05
CA ALA A 16 -7.34 -10.63 29.44
C ALA A 16 -5.82 -10.49 29.52
N GLN A 17 -5.30 -9.85 30.57
CA GLN A 17 -3.85 -9.67 30.74
C GLN A 17 -3.09 -11.01 30.83
N ASN A 18 -3.75 -12.06 31.32
CA ASN A 18 -3.19 -13.39 31.51
C ASN A 18 -3.60 -14.38 30.40
N SER A 19 -4.06 -13.90 29.24
CA SER A 19 -4.40 -14.77 28.11
C SER A 19 -3.22 -15.63 27.68
N THR A 20 -3.50 -16.92 27.49
CA THR A 20 -2.56 -17.91 26.95
C THR A 20 -2.27 -17.67 25.47
N LEU A 21 -1.19 -18.26 24.96
CA LEU A 21 -0.87 -18.24 23.53
C LEU A 21 -2.04 -18.73 22.66
N GLN A 22 -2.75 -19.76 23.11
CA GLN A 22 -3.89 -20.33 22.38
C GLN A 22 -5.07 -19.35 22.33
N GLU A 23 -5.35 -18.65 23.43
CA GLU A 23 -6.40 -17.62 23.49
C GLU A 23 -6.06 -16.40 22.65
N ILE A 24 -4.79 -15.96 22.66
CA ILE A 24 -4.31 -14.87 21.80
C ILE A 24 -4.45 -15.26 20.33
N ARG A 25 -4.01 -16.48 19.96
CA ARG A 25 -4.12 -16.96 18.58
C ARG A 25 -5.58 -17.02 18.16
N ARG A 26 -6.45 -17.61 18.99
CA ARG A 26 -7.90 -17.66 18.74
C ARG A 26 -8.46 -16.25 18.54
N TYR A 27 -8.11 -15.30 19.41
CA TYR A 27 -8.56 -13.93 19.29
C TYR A 27 -8.22 -13.28 17.95
N ILE A 28 -7.01 -13.52 17.42
CA ILE A 28 -6.53 -12.95 16.15
C ILE A 28 -7.12 -13.69 14.93
N THR A 29 -7.34 -15.00 15.04
CA THR A 29 -7.72 -15.84 13.89
C THR A 29 -9.20 -16.21 13.81
N ASP A 30 -9.99 -15.99 14.86
CA ASP A 30 -11.43 -16.30 14.87
C ASP A 30 -12.18 -15.30 13.98
N PRO A 31 -12.82 -15.76 12.87
CA PRO A 31 -13.54 -14.91 11.95
C PRO A 31 -14.83 -14.30 12.55
N ASN A 32 -15.23 -14.72 13.76
CA ASN A 32 -16.34 -14.13 14.50
C ASN A 32 -15.86 -13.18 15.62
N SER A 33 -14.55 -12.98 15.77
CA SER A 33 -14.00 -12.04 16.76
C SER A 33 -14.44 -10.62 16.41
N PRO A 34 -15.19 -9.90 17.27
CA PRO A 34 -15.66 -8.55 16.98
C PRO A 34 -14.53 -7.51 16.87
N TYR A 35 -13.29 -7.90 17.21
CA TYR A 35 -12.15 -7.01 17.29
C TYR A 35 -11.03 -7.32 16.30
N ALA A 36 -10.90 -8.58 15.84
CA ALA A 36 -9.79 -9.01 14.97
C ALA A 36 -10.18 -9.19 13.50
N VAL A 37 -11.46 -9.04 13.16
CA VAL A 37 -11.99 -9.18 11.78
C VAL A 37 -11.84 -7.93 10.92
N GLY A 38 -11.09 -6.93 11.39
CA GLY A 38 -10.93 -5.67 10.68
C GLY A 38 -9.95 -5.78 9.53
N SER A 39 -10.41 -5.46 8.32
CA SER A 39 -9.50 -4.89 7.33
C SER A 39 -9.25 -3.43 7.70
N VAL A 40 -7.97 -3.05 7.81
CA VAL A 40 -7.57 -1.65 7.96
C VAL A 40 -7.64 -0.87 6.64
N GLN A 41 -8.16 -1.49 5.57
CA GLN A 41 -8.37 -0.88 4.25
C GLN A 41 -7.09 -0.40 3.56
N HIS A 42 -5.94 -1.04 3.83
CA HIS A 42 -4.62 -0.63 3.33
C HIS A 42 -4.02 -1.64 2.32
N TRP A 43 -4.83 -2.26 1.48
CA TRP A 43 -4.33 -3.19 0.45
C TRP A 43 -3.48 -2.46 -0.60
N SER A 44 -2.37 -3.08 -1.01
CA SER A 44 -1.38 -2.52 -1.94
C SER A 44 -0.65 -3.64 -2.70
N SER A 45 0.32 -3.28 -3.55
CA SER A 45 1.26 -4.21 -4.22
C SER A 45 0.71 -5.12 -5.34
N SER A 46 -0.53 -4.98 -5.79
CA SER A 46 -1.08 -5.84 -6.86
C SER A 46 -0.43 -5.63 -8.24
N CYS A 47 0.22 -4.49 -8.52
CA CYS A 47 0.90 -4.16 -9.77
C CYS A 47 2.30 -3.56 -9.52
N ARG A 48 3.15 -4.30 -8.79
CA ARG A 48 4.49 -3.83 -8.36
C ARG A 48 5.39 -3.32 -9.49
N ILE A 49 6.16 -2.28 -9.20
CA ILE A 49 7.30 -1.83 -10.01
C ILE A 49 8.30 -2.98 -10.19
N GLY A 50 8.80 -3.15 -11.42
CA GLY A 50 9.70 -4.22 -11.82
C GLY A 50 9.01 -5.56 -12.14
N LYS A 51 7.69 -5.67 -11.91
CA LYS A 51 6.90 -6.87 -12.24
C LYS A 51 5.71 -6.58 -13.16
N CYS A 52 4.97 -5.52 -12.90
CA CYS A 52 3.78 -5.12 -13.66
C CYS A 52 4.04 -3.81 -14.43
N VAL A 53 4.66 -2.83 -13.78
CA VAL A 53 5.12 -1.57 -14.39
C VAL A 53 6.64 -1.43 -14.30
N ASP A 54 7.23 -0.62 -15.16
CA ASP A 54 8.62 -0.19 -15.05
C ASP A 54 8.80 0.98 -14.05
N VAL A 55 10.02 1.50 -13.94
CA VAL A 55 10.39 2.60 -13.02
C VAL A 55 9.73 3.94 -13.37
N ASP A 56 9.21 4.08 -14.59
CA ASP A 56 8.48 5.25 -15.08
C ASP A 56 6.96 5.01 -15.08
N THR A 57 6.50 4.06 -14.26
CA THR A 57 5.09 3.67 -14.04
C THR A 57 4.37 3.10 -15.26
N LYS A 58 5.09 2.85 -16.35
CA LYS A 58 4.51 2.32 -17.58
C LYS A 58 4.32 0.82 -17.46
N VAL A 59 3.15 0.33 -17.86
CA VAL A 59 2.85 -1.11 -17.90
C VAL A 59 3.80 -1.80 -18.86
N ILE A 60 4.50 -2.82 -18.37
CA ILE A 60 5.49 -3.57 -19.15
C ILE A 60 4.79 -4.22 -20.35
N GLY A 61 5.41 -4.12 -21.53
CA GLY A 61 4.83 -4.61 -22.78
C GLY A 61 3.86 -3.63 -23.46
N THR A 62 3.66 -2.44 -22.90
CA THR A 62 2.84 -1.38 -23.49
C THR A 62 3.67 -0.15 -23.87
N GLN A 63 3.08 0.73 -24.67
CA GLN A 63 3.71 1.95 -25.17
C GLN A 63 3.36 3.18 -24.34
N ASN A 64 2.11 3.31 -23.89
CA ASN A 64 1.59 4.54 -23.27
C ASN A 64 0.47 4.28 -22.24
N ILE A 65 0.54 3.14 -21.54
CA ILE A 65 -0.39 2.81 -20.44
C ILE A 65 0.41 2.88 -19.15
N HIS A 66 -0.10 3.63 -18.18
CA HIS A 66 0.55 3.84 -16.88
C HIS A 66 -0.41 3.46 -15.74
N VAL A 67 0.15 2.96 -14.64
CA VAL A 67 -0.58 2.71 -13.39
C VAL A 67 0.08 3.49 -12.27
N VAL A 68 -0.70 4.33 -11.58
CA VAL A 68 -0.22 5.20 -10.50
C VAL A 68 -1.25 5.23 -9.37
N ASP A 69 -1.19 4.23 -8.50
CA ASP A 69 -2.02 4.11 -7.30
C ASP A 69 -1.33 3.21 -6.25
N ALA A 70 -2.05 2.74 -5.22
CA ALA A 70 -1.48 1.87 -4.19
C ALA A 70 -0.96 0.51 -4.72
N SER A 71 -1.37 0.07 -5.92
CA SER A 71 -0.99 -1.22 -6.48
C SER A 71 0.51 -1.29 -6.81
N ILE A 72 1.15 -0.16 -7.12
CA ILE A 72 2.57 -0.12 -7.48
C ILE A 72 3.50 -0.07 -6.25
N LEU A 73 2.95 0.23 -5.08
CA LEU A 73 3.69 0.42 -3.83
C LEU A 73 3.88 -0.88 -3.06
N ALA A 74 5.03 -1.01 -2.40
CA ALA A 74 5.23 -1.99 -1.33
C ALA A 74 4.35 -1.66 -0.11
N PRO A 75 4.01 -2.64 0.75
CA PRO A 75 3.23 -2.37 1.95
C PRO A 75 3.92 -1.31 2.83
N LEU A 76 3.15 -0.33 3.29
CA LEU A 76 3.62 0.73 4.19
C LEU A 76 3.28 0.38 5.64
N THR A 77 4.11 0.82 6.58
CA THR A 77 3.94 0.56 8.03
C THR A 77 2.94 1.50 8.71
N VAL A 78 2.46 2.51 7.98
CA VAL A 78 1.52 3.55 8.43
C VAL A 78 0.33 3.64 7.48
N ASN A 79 -0.71 4.41 7.84
CA ASN A 79 -1.84 4.68 6.96
C ASN A 79 -1.33 5.20 5.59
N PRO A 80 -1.63 4.50 4.48
CA PRO A 80 -0.88 4.64 3.24
C PRO A 80 -1.29 5.86 2.42
N GLN A 81 -2.37 6.57 2.79
CA GLN A 81 -2.93 7.66 2.01
C GLN A 81 -1.86 8.68 1.60
N PHE A 82 -1.02 9.13 2.54
CA PHE A 82 0.04 10.07 2.22
C PHE A 82 1.11 9.47 1.30
N GLY A 83 1.50 8.21 1.53
CA GLY A 83 2.44 7.50 0.65
C GLY A 83 1.90 7.33 -0.77
N VAL A 84 0.59 7.07 -0.94
CA VAL A 84 -0.08 7.00 -2.25
C VAL A 84 -0.07 8.35 -2.95
N MET A 85 -0.33 9.45 -2.22
CA MET A 85 -0.27 10.80 -2.80
C MET A 85 1.15 11.17 -3.27
N VAL A 86 2.18 10.85 -2.48
CA VAL A 86 3.59 11.05 -2.86
C VAL A 86 3.95 10.23 -4.10
N ALA A 87 3.46 8.98 -4.18
CA ALA A 87 3.65 8.14 -5.36
C ALA A 87 2.95 8.74 -6.59
N ALA A 88 1.77 9.32 -6.42
CA ALA A 88 1.03 10.01 -7.48
C ALA A 88 1.77 11.24 -8.01
N GLU A 89 2.31 12.06 -7.10
CA GLU A 89 3.14 13.22 -7.46
C GLU A 89 4.37 12.77 -8.24
N LYS A 90 5.12 11.80 -7.71
CA LYS A 90 6.32 11.31 -8.37
C LYS A 90 6.03 10.61 -9.71
N GLY A 91 4.97 9.82 -9.77
CA GLY A 91 4.52 9.16 -11.01
C GLY A 91 4.15 10.18 -12.08
N SER A 92 3.49 11.29 -11.70
CA SER A 92 3.14 12.37 -12.62
C SER A 92 4.38 13.04 -13.22
N GLU A 93 5.42 13.31 -12.41
CA GLU A 93 6.69 13.83 -12.90
C GLU A 93 7.34 12.90 -13.94
N ARG A 94 7.31 11.58 -13.69
CA ARG A 94 7.87 10.58 -14.61
C ARG A 94 7.14 10.56 -15.94
N ILE A 95 5.81 10.59 -15.92
CA ILE A 95 4.98 10.63 -17.13
C ILE A 95 5.31 11.89 -17.95
N ILE A 96 5.34 13.06 -17.32
CA ILE A 96 5.66 14.33 -17.98
C ILE A 96 7.08 14.29 -18.60
N ALA A 97 8.06 13.76 -17.87
CA ALA A 97 9.43 13.62 -18.37
C ALA A 97 9.50 12.69 -19.60
N SER A 98 8.81 11.55 -19.56
CA SER A 98 8.72 10.60 -20.68
C SER A 98 8.14 11.25 -21.94
N MET A 99 7.04 12.00 -21.80
CA MET A 99 6.41 12.71 -22.93
C MET A 99 7.32 13.78 -23.55
N LYS A 100 8.08 14.52 -22.73
CA LYS A 100 9.06 15.51 -23.21
C LYS A 100 10.16 14.84 -24.02
N ASN A 101 10.67 13.70 -23.56
CA ASN A 101 11.71 12.94 -24.25
C ASN A 101 11.19 12.36 -25.57
N ALA A 102 9.97 11.81 -25.59
CA ALA A 102 9.33 11.33 -26.82
C ALA A 102 9.16 12.47 -27.86
N THR A 103 8.76 13.66 -27.42
CA THR A 103 8.61 14.84 -28.29
C THR A 103 9.94 15.27 -28.90
N LYS A 104 11.03 15.31 -28.11
CA LYS A 104 12.37 15.63 -28.62
C LYS A 104 12.82 14.64 -29.68
N GLY A 105 12.73 13.34 -29.41
CA GLY A 105 13.12 12.31 -30.37
C GLY A 105 12.26 12.28 -31.64
N CYS A 106 11.00 12.73 -31.59
CA CYS A 106 10.17 12.91 -32.78
C CYS A 106 10.62 14.13 -33.62
N ARG A 107 10.99 15.24 -32.99
CA ARG A 107 11.50 16.44 -33.67
C ARG A 107 12.84 16.18 -34.35
N GLU A 108 13.75 15.46 -33.69
CA GLU A 108 15.05 15.10 -34.25
C GLU A 108 14.90 14.18 -35.47
N ARG A 109 14.03 13.17 -35.40
CA ARG A 109 13.73 12.28 -36.54
C ARG A 109 13.06 12.97 -37.73
N ARG A 110 12.45 14.16 -37.55
CA ARG A 110 11.86 14.97 -38.63
C ARG A 110 12.85 15.95 -39.27
N ARG A 111 14.05 16.08 -38.73
CA ARG A 111 15.12 16.96 -39.26
C ARG A 111 16.12 16.22 -40.15
N VAL A 112 15.93 14.91 -40.33
CA VAL A 112 16.68 14.04 -41.24
C VAL A 112 15.77 13.71 -42.42
#